data_AF-A0A432V2M5-F1
#
_entry.id   AF-A0A432V2M5-F1
#
_cell.length_a   1.000
_cell.length_b   1.000
_cell.length_c   1.000
_cell.angle_alpha   90.00
_cell.angle_beta   90.00
_cell.angle_gamma   90.00
#
_symmetry.space_group_name_H-M   'P 1'
#
loop_
_entity.id
_entity.type
_entity.pdbx_description
1 polymer ?
#
loop_
_entity_poly.entity_id
_entity_poly.type
_entity_poly.pdbx_seq_one_letter_code
_entity_poly.pdbx_strand_id
1 'polypeptide(L)' 'MIDDPRCTTWQDMMARNLKPGPLTATCEDLCIMPYTSETIGRPKGCMHTHRTVSTTVMGGMHCASIWMPIALG' A
#
# COMPACT_ATOMS: atom_id res chain seq x y z
N MET A 1 -16.73 9.42 17.32
CA MET A 1 -16.49 10.28 16.15
C MET A 1 -15.17 10.99 16.40
N ILE A 2 -14.29 11.13 15.41
CA ILE A 2 -13.04 11.90 15.60
C ILE A 2 -13.40 13.38 15.50
N ASP A 3 -13.57 14.05 16.65
CA ASP A 3 -13.87 15.49 16.73
C ASP A 3 -12.57 16.33 16.75
N ASP A 4 -11.66 16.06 15.81
CA ASP A 4 -10.48 16.91 15.57
C ASP A 4 -10.75 17.78 14.34
N PRO A 5 -10.65 19.12 14.43
CA PRO A 5 -10.91 20.02 13.31
C PRO A 5 -9.94 19.87 12.12
N ARG A 6 -8.84 19.10 12.27
CA ARG A 6 -7.91 18.73 11.19
C ARG A 6 -8.31 17.42 10.50
N CYS A 7 -9.30 16.71 11.01
CA CYS A 7 -9.81 15.49 10.41
C CYS A 7 -11.03 15.80 9.54
N THR A 8 -11.06 15.23 8.34
CA THR A 8 -12.22 15.26 7.45
C THR A 8 -12.66 13.82 7.21
N THR A 9 -13.97 13.56 7.27
CA THR A 9 -14.47 12.23 6.95
C THR A 9 -14.29 11.94 5.47
N TRP A 10 -14.17 10.65 5.12
CA TRP A 10 -14.06 10.27 3.71
C TRP A 10 -15.27 10.73 2.89
N GLN A 11 -16.47 10.66 3.48
CA GLN A 11 -17.71 11.07 2.83
C GLN A 11 -17.72 12.58 2.53
N ASP A 12 -17.34 13.42 3.51
CA ASP A 12 -17.25 14.87 3.32
C ASP A 12 -16.15 15.25 2.32
N MET A 13 -15.02 14.54 2.35
CA MET A 13 -13.95 14.73 1.36
C MET A 13 -14.43 14.45 -0.06
N MET A 14 -15.16 13.34 -0.26
CA MET A 14 -15.72 12.97 -1.56
C MET A 14 -16.79 13.96 -2.04
N ALA A 15 -17.65 14.45 -1.13
CA ALA A 15 -18.70 15.42 -1.45
C ALA A 15 -18.16 16.75 -2.01
N ARG A 16 -16.93 17.14 -1.64
CA ARG A 16 -16.27 18.35 -2.14
C ARG A 16 -15.89 18.27 -3.63
N ASN A 17 -15.84 17.07 -4.21
CA ASN A 17 -15.59 16.80 -5.63
C ASN A 17 -14.43 17.63 -6.24
N LEU A 18 -13.34 17.78 -5.49
CA LEU A 18 -12.18 18.55 -5.93
C LEU A 18 -11.40 17.75 -6.97
N LYS A 19 -10.93 18.44 -8.02
CA LYS A 19 -10.04 17.82 -8.99
C LYS A 19 -8.65 17.63 -8.36
N PRO A 20 -8.11 16.40 -8.34
CA PRO A 20 -6.74 16.20 -7.89
C PRO A 20 -5.78 16.97 -8.80
N GLY A 21 -4.68 17.44 -8.23
CA GLY A 21 -3.58 18.01 -9.01
C GLY A 21 -2.88 16.96 -9.89
N PRO A 22 -1.90 17.39 -10.70
CA PRO A 22 -1.08 16.45 -11.47
C PRO A 22 -0.47 15.37 -10.58
N LEU A 23 -0.41 14.14 -11.08
CA LEU A 23 0.29 13.06 -10.40
C LEU A 23 1.79 13.36 -10.39
N THR A 24 2.33 13.64 -9.21
CA THR A 24 3.77 13.88 -9.03
C THR A 24 4.51 12.67 -8.47
N ALA A 25 3.78 11.61 -8.13
CA ALA A 25 4.37 10.41 -7.54
C ALA A 25 5.21 9.64 -8.56
N THR A 26 6.35 9.13 -8.11
CA THR A 26 7.33 8.37 -8.89
C THR A 26 7.49 6.96 -8.34
N CYS A 27 8.14 6.08 -9.12
CA CYS A 27 8.38 4.69 -8.70
C CYS A 27 9.31 4.57 -7.47
N GLU A 28 10.06 5.62 -7.14
CA GLU A 28 10.98 5.66 -6.00
C GLU A 28 10.31 6.17 -4.72
N ASP A 29 9.09 6.69 -4.82
CA ASP A 29 8.37 7.17 -3.65
C ASP A 29 7.94 5.99 -2.77
N LEU A 30 7.96 6.23 -1.46
CA LEU A 30 7.52 5.29 -0.45
C LEU A 30 6.04 4.94 -0.69
N CYS A 31 5.76 3.66 -0.91
CA CYS A 31 4.42 3.16 -1.22
C CYS A 31 3.77 2.51 0.00
N ILE A 32 4.51 1.63 0.70
CA ILE A 32 3.99 0.92 1.87
C ILE A 32 5.09 0.72 2.90
N MET A 33 4.72 0.83 4.18
CA MET A 33 5.56 0.44 5.30
C MET A 33 4.82 -0.60 6.14
N PRO A 34 4.91 -1.91 5.81
CA PRO A 34 4.33 -2.96 6.63
C PRO A 34 4.91 -2.87 8.04
N TYR A 35 4.01 -2.74 9.01
CA TYR A 35 4.34 -2.77 10.42
C TYR A 35 4.06 -4.16 10.96
N THR A 36 5.07 -4.78 11.55
CA THR A 36 4.91 -6.00 12.35
C THR A 36 5.07 -5.63 13.82
N SER A 37 4.11 -6.06 14.65
CA SER A 37 4.23 -5.92 16.10
C SER A 37 5.31 -6.90 16.58
N GLU A 38 6.54 -6.44 16.69
CA GLU A 38 7.59 -7.20 17.37
C GLU A 38 7.39 -7.11 18.88
N THR A 39 7.58 -8.22 19.59
CA THR A 39 7.46 -8.31 21.06
C THR A 39 8.50 -7.46 21.79
N ILE A 40 9.54 -6.98 21.08
CA ILE A 40 10.67 -6.23 21.63
C ILE A 40 10.59 -4.76 21.19
N GLY A 41 9.56 -4.04 21.67
CA GLY A 41 9.50 -2.58 21.93
C GLY A 41 9.88 -1.53 20.86
N ARG A 42 10.53 -1.90 19.76
CA ARG A 42 10.95 -1.00 18.68
C ARG A 42 10.43 -1.58 17.38
N PRO A 43 9.22 -1.20 16.96
CA PRO A 43 8.70 -1.69 15.71
C PRO A 43 9.57 -1.26 14.55
N LYS A 44 9.98 -2.24 13.74
CA LYS A 44 10.70 -2.01 12.51
C LYS A 44 9.72 -2.18 11.37
N GLY A 45 9.31 -1.08 10.76
CA GLY A 45 8.64 -1.14 9.48
C GLY A 45 9.66 -1.33 8.37
N CYS A 46 9.43 -2.27 7.45
CA CYS A 46 10.18 -2.29 6.19
C CYS A 46 9.63 -1.20 5.29
N MET A 47 10.48 -0.37 4.67
CA MET A 47 10.04 0.68 3.74
C MET A 47 10.10 0.15 2.30
N HIS A 48 8.95 0.08 1.62
CA HIS A 48 8.87 -0.35 0.23
C HIS A 48 8.41 0.79 -0.68
N THR A 49 9.21 1.07 -1.71
CA THR A 49 8.83 1.99 -2.80
C THR A 49 7.86 1.31 -3.78
N HIS A 50 7.16 2.10 -4.59
CA HIS A 50 6.28 1.58 -5.65
C HIS A 50 6.98 0.54 -6.54
N ARG A 51 8.25 0.76 -6.88
CA ARG A 51 9.08 -0.18 -7.65
C ARG A 51 9.20 -1.52 -6.95
N THR A 52 9.61 -1.53 -5.68
CA THR A 52 9.87 -2.78 -4.93
C THR A 52 8.59 -3.57 -4.66
N VAL A 53 7.48 -2.88 -4.40
CA VAL A 53 6.15 -3.52 -4.26
C VAL A 53 5.74 -4.17 -5.58
N SER A 54 5.86 -3.46 -6.69
CA SER A 54 5.43 -3.95 -8.01
C SER A 54 6.21 -5.20 -8.42
N THR A 55 7.52 -5.25 -8.19
CA THR A 55 8.32 -6.46 -8.44
C THR A 55 7.82 -7.66 -7.63
N THR A 56 7.48 -7.44 -6.35
CA THR A 56 6.98 -8.50 -5.46
C THR A 56 5.62 -9.02 -5.92
N VAL A 57 4.69 -8.12 -6.30
CA VAL A 57 3.36 -8.48 -6.81
C VAL A 57 3.48 -9.28 -8.11
N MET A 58 4.25 -8.78 -9.08
CA MET A 58 4.39 -9.45 -10.38
C MET A 58 5.08 -10.81 -10.26
N GLY A 59 6.12 -10.91 -9.43
CA GLY A 59 6.76 -12.18 -9.13
C GLY A 59 5.81 -13.18 -8.46
N GLY A 60 5.00 -12.70 -7.51
CA GLY A 60 3.97 -13.50 -6.85
C GLY A 60 2.89 -14.00 -7.82
N MET A 61 2.39 -13.12 -8.70
CA MET A 61 1.40 -13.49 -9.73
C MET A 61 1.97 -14.50 -10.73
N HIS A 62 3.21 -14.32 -11.19
CA HIS A 62 3.87 -15.27 -12.08
C HIS A 62 4.06 -16.63 -11.42
N CYS A 63 4.58 -16.66 -10.18
CA CYS A 63 4.73 -17.88 -9.41
C CYS A 63 3.38 -18.59 -9.19
N ALA A 64 2.33 -17.86 -8.81
CA ALA A 64 1.00 -18.43 -8.65
C ALA A 64 0.46 -19.01 -9.97
N SER A 65 0.67 -18.32 -11.09
CA SER A 65 0.20 -18.77 -12.40
C SER A 65 0.89 -20.04 -12.92
N ILE A 66 2.15 -20.27 -12.57
CA ILE A 66 2.88 -21.49 -12.96
C ILE A 66 2.65 -22.64 -11.98
N TRP A 67 2.51 -22.34 -10.69
CA TRP A 67 2.44 -23.36 -9.65
C TRP A 67 1.02 -23.88 -9.38
N MET A 68 -0.02 -23.04 -9.45
CA MET A 68 -1.41 -23.49 -9.22
C MET A 68 -1.87 -24.59 -10.18
N PRO A 69 -1.56 -24.55 -11.49
CA PRO A 69 -1.92 -25.63 -12.41
C PRO A 69 -1.19 -26.94 -12.11
N ILE A 70 0.03 -26.88 -11.56
CA ILE A 70 0.84 -28.06 -11.22
C ILE A 70 0.36 -28.70 -9.90
N ALA A 71 -0.07 -27.90 -8.93
CA ALA A 71 -0.51 -28.38 -7.62
C ALA A 71 -1.90 -29.04 -7.60
N LEU A 72 -2.71 -28.82 -8.64
CA LEU A 72 -4.07 -29.34 -8.79
C LEU A 72 -4.16 -30.50 -9.81
N GLY A 73 -3.02 -30.99 -10.33
CA GLY A 73 -2.92 -32.09 -11.29
C GLY A 73 -2.51 -33.41 -10.66
#